data_AF-A0A3R9MRC7-F1
#
_entry.id   AF-A0A3R9MRC7-F1
#
_cell.length_a   1.000
_cell.length_b   1.000
_cell.length_c   1.000
_cell.angle_alpha   90.00
_cell.angle_beta   90.00
_cell.angle_gamma   90.00
#
_symmetry.space_group_name_H-M   'P 1'
#
loop_
_entity.id
_entity.type
_entity.pdbx_description
1 polymer ?
#
loop_
_entity_poly.entity_id
_entity_poly.type
_entity_poly.pdbx_seq_one_letter_code
_entity_poly.pdbx_strand_id
1 'polypeptide(L)'
;MNKNLRFQVLAAAALATASLSASAQTGSVGIGVATPNSSAVLDVSSTTKGMLVPRLTSAQRTAISSPAQGLLVFQTDGTQPGFYYNASTTSTANWLWLPDKAGAGDNLGNGTATTAVKLAGNTLSNNGTGGISITDAGQVTVTGNSVVTGSGNVGGSLAVGTTAAPVSTAALEVSSTSKGLLPPRMTLAQRNVIGSPAVGLLIIQTDNTPGLYQYTATGWSTVGAGNYTAESNSVSTAPTAAVTVAPAVTNIVYTNNGGGNGAVTLGAGTEGQRLVIVNNDNEFLTVVSGSGTGNILSRYAARYIYTNGAWRRES
;
A
#
# COMPACT_ATOMS: atom_id res chain seq x y z
N MET A 1 -42.62 -97.91 32.49
CA MET A 1 -41.79 -96.69 32.51
C MET A 1 -42.28 -95.80 33.65
N ASN A 2 -41.52 -95.70 34.75
CA ASN A 2 -41.95 -94.99 35.96
C ASN A 2 -42.30 -93.54 35.63
N LYS A 3 -43.46 -93.05 36.10
CA LYS A 3 -43.94 -91.68 35.85
C LYS A 3 -42.89 -90.61 36.24
N ASN A 4 -42.08 -90.89 37.26
CA ASN A 4 -40.97 -90.04 37.69
C ASN A 4 -39.85 -89.92 36.65
N LEU A 5 -39.57 -90.99 35.90
CA LEU A 5 -38.53 -90.98 34.87
C LEU A 5 -38.97 -90.17 33.65
N ARG A 6 -40.26 -90.19 33.31
CA ARG A 6 -40.82 -89.35 32.23
C ARG A 6 -40.79 -87.88 32.59
N PHE A 7 -41.10 -87.51 33.84
CA PHE A 7 -41.06 -86.12 34.29
C PHE A 7 -39.63 -85.56 34.34
N GLN A 8 -38.66 -86.37 34.77
CA GLN A 8 -37.25 -85.99 34.76
C GLN A 8 -36.67 -85.85 33.36
N VAL A 9 -37.04 -86.73 32.43
CA VAL A 9 -36.59 -86.65 31.03
C VAL A 9 -37.22 -85.45 30.31
N LEU A 10 -38.49 -85.11 30.59
CA LEU A 10 -39.14 -83.91 30.03
C LEU A 10 -38.53 -82.62 30.57
N ALA A 11 -38.24 -82.56 31.88
CA ALA A 11 -37.60 -81.40 32.51
C ALA A 11 -36.16 -81.18 32.00
N ALA A 12 -35.39 -82.26 31.79
CA ALA A 12 -34.04 -82.18 31.23
C ALA A 12 -34.04 -81.75 29.75
N ALA A 13 -35.00 -82.21 28.95
CA ALA A 13 -35.14 -81.81 27.54
C ALA A 13 -35.59 -80.35 27.37
N ALA A 14 -36.43 -79.84 28.28
CA ALA A 14 -36.83 -78.42 28.30
C ALA A 14 -35.67 -77.48 28.70
N LEU A 15 -34.76 -77.94 29.57
CA LEU A 15 -33.59 -77.16 29.97
C LEU A 15 -32.48 -77.17 28.90
N ALA A 16 -32.39 -78.23 28.10
CA ALA A 16 -31.40 -78.39 27.04
C ALA A 16 -31.75 -77.64 25.73
N THR A 17 -33.01 -77.19 25.57
CA THR A 17 -33.49 -76.48 24.36
C THR A 17 -33.63 -74.97 24.55
N ALA A 18 -33.40 -74.45 25.75
CA ALA A 18 -33.35 -73.02 26.00
C ALA A 18 -31.96 -72.46 25.67
N SER A 19 -31.78 -71.97 24.45
CA SER A 19 -30.65 -71.12 24.10
C SER A 19 -30.78 -69.77 24.82
N LEU A 20 -30.31 -69.68 26.06
CA LEU A 20 -30.21 -68.38 26.75
C LEU A 20 -29.12 -67.56 26.08
N SER A 21 -29.51 -66.58 25.26
CA SER A 21 -28.62 -65.49 24.88
C SER A 21 -28.33 -64.66 26.14
N ALA A 22 -27.22 -64.94 26.82
CA ALA A 22 -26.74 -64.11 27.92
C ALA A 22 -26.14 -62.82 27.34
N SER A 23 -26.95 -61.78 27.20
CA SER A 23 -26.47 -60.42 26.92
C SER A 23 -25.84 -59.85 28.19
N ALA A 24 -24.52 -59.97 28.35
CA ALA A 24 -23.83 -59.62 29.59
C ALA A 24 -23.89 -58.12 29.98
N GLN A 25 -24.27 -57.23 29.05
CA GLN A 25 -24.38 -55.79 29.28
C GLN A 25 -25.55 -55.21 28.46
N THR A 26 -26.75 -55.09 29.04
CA THR A 26 -27.91 -54.43 28.39
C THR A 26 -28.02 -52.94 28.74
N GLY A 27 -27.03 -52.39 29.46
CA GLY A 27 -26.95 -50.98 29.86
C GLY A 27 -25.57 -50.37 29.60
N SER A 28 -25.19 -49.36 30.38
CA SER A 28 -23.88 -48.71 30.29
C SER A 28 -22.73 -49.62 30.72
N VAL A 29 -21.63 -49.62 29.96
CA VAL A 29 -20.38 -50.31 30.30
C VAL A 29 -19.47 -49.38 31.08
N GLY A 30 -19.11 -49.75 32.30
CA GLY A 30 -18.11 -49.06 33.12
C GLY A 30 -16.77 -49.78 33.13
N ILE A 31 -15.68 -49.08 32.84
CA ILE A 31 -14.31 -49.59 33.00
C ILE A 31 -13.58 -48.68 33.99
N GLY A 32 -13.28 -49.19 35.19
CA GLY A 32 -12.65 -48.39 36.26
C GLY A 32 -13.60 -47.41 36.96
N VAL A 33 -14.92 -47.51 36.72
CA VAL A 33 -15.98 -46.71 37.34
C VAL A 33 -17.14 -47.61 37.76
N ALA A 34 -17.62 -47.45 39.00
CA ALA A 34 -18.67 -48.31 39.57
C ALA A 34 -20.08 -47.91 39.11
N THR A 35 -20.30 -46.63 38.83
CA THR A 35 -21.57 -46.08 38.35
C THR A 35 -21.27 -45.23 37.13
N PRO A 36 -21.32 -45.81 35.91
CA PRO A 36 -21.15 -45.07 34.68
C PRO A 36 -22.09 -43.86 34.64
N ASN A 37 -21.64 -42.76 34.03
CA ASN A 37 -22.50 -41.60 33.82
C ASN A 37 -23.79 -42.00 33.09
N SER A 38 -24.94 -41.51 33.56
CA SER A 38 -26.26 -41.83 32.99
C SER A 38 -26.41 -41.47 31.51
N SER A 39 -25.59 -40.56 30.98
CA SER A 39 -25.57 -40.20 29.56
C SER A 39 -24.54 -40.99 28.72
N ALA A 40 -23.86 -41.99 29.30
CA ALA A 40 -22.79 -42.75 28.63
C ALA A 40 -23.15 -44.23 28.45
N VAL A 41 -22.99 -44.73 27.21
CA VAL A 41 -23.04 -46.18 26.94
C VAL A 41 -21.72 -46.87 27.30
N LEU A 42 -20.60 -46.13 27.26
CA LEU A 42 -19.28 -46.57 27.72
C LEU A 42 -18.65 -45.44 28.54
N ASP A 43 -18.29 -45.73 29.79
CA ASP A 43 -17.61 -44.83 30.70
C ASP A 43 -16.30 -45.48 31.17
N VAL A 44 -15.18 -44.83 30.90
CA VAL A 44 -13.83 -45.34 31.18
C VAL A 44 -13.11 -44.34 32.07
N SER A 45 -12.79 -44.76 33.29
CA SER A 45 -12.03 -43.96 34.24
C SER A 45 -10.70 -44.63 34.58
N SER A 46 -9.61 -43.89 34.35
CA SER A 46 -8.27 -44.28 34.77
C SER A 46 -7.41 -43.03 34.92
N THR A 47 -6.55 -43.01 35.93
CA THR A 47 -5.56 -41.93 36.12
C THR A 47 -4.23 -42.23 35.44
N THR A 48 -4.02 -43.45 34.93
CA THR A 48 -2.73 -43.94 34.41
C THR A 48 -2.82 -44.62 33.05
N LYS A 49 -4.02 -44.90 32.53
CA LYS A 49 -4.24 -45.56 31.23
C LYS A 49 -5.18 -44.75 30.35
N GLY A 50 -5.01 -44.90 29.03
CA GLY A 50 -5.92 -44.35 28.02
C GLY A 50 -6.71 -45.44 27.30
N MET A 51 -7.52 -45.01 26.32
CA MET A 51 -8.25 -45.90 25.41
C MET A 51 -7.57 -45.93 24.04
N LEU A 52 -7.30 -47.12 23.52
CA LEU A 52 -6.95 -47.31 22.12
C LEU A 52 -8.23 -47.57 21.32
N VAL A 53 -8.46 -46.75 20.30
CA VAL A 53 -9.44 -47.04 19.24
C VAL A 53 -8.85 -48.07 18.26
N PRO A 54 -9.66 -48.70 17.38
CA PRO A 54 -9.14 -49.60 16.36
C PRO A 54 -7.98 -48.97 15.58
N ARG A 55 -6.84 -49.68 15.58
CA ARG A 55 -5.60 -49.27 14.91
C ARG A 55 -5.50 -50.01 13.59
N LEU A 56 -5.55 -49.27 12.48
CA LEU A 56 -5.68 -49.83 11.13
C LEU A 56 -4.60 -49.25 10.22
N THR A 57 -4.21 -49.99 9.18
CA THR A 57 -3.49 -49.40 8.04
C THR A 57 -4.45 -48.55 7.20
N SER A 58 -3.90 -47.69 6.34
CA SER A 58 -4.68 -46.88 5.40
C SER A 58 -5.59 -47.76 4.55
N ALA A 59 -5.05 -48.86 4.02
CA ALA A 59 -5.80 -49.84 3.24
C ALA A 59 -6.95 -50.47 4.05
N GLN A 60 -6.71 -50.85 5.30
CA GLN A 60 -7.72 -51.43 6.18
C GLN A 60 -8.83 -50.43 6.52
N ARG A 61 -8.49 -49.17 6.81
CA ARG A 61 -9.48 -48.10 7.04
C ARG A 61 -10.35 -47.87 5.81
N THR A 62 -9.75 -47.79 4.62
CA THR A 62 -10.51 -47.58 3.36
C THR A 62 -11.36 -48.79 2.98
N ALA A 63 -11.01 -49.99 3.46
CA ALA A 63 -11.75 -51.22 3.22
C ALA A 63 -12.99 -51.39 4.14
N ILE A 64 -13.20 -50.51 5.13
CA ILE A 64 -14.41 -50.55 5.96
C ILE A 64 -15.61 -50.23 5.06
N SER A 65 -16.50 -51.20 4.90
CA SER A 65 -17.74 -51.04 4.13
C SER A 65 -18.77 -50.28 4.94
N SER A 66 -19.38 -49.25 4.33
CA SER A 66 -20.42 -48.40 4.93
C SER A 66 -20.07 -47.92 6.36
N PRO A 67 -18.93 -47.23 6.58
CA PRO A 67 -18.55 -46.78 7.91
C PRO A 67 -19.63 -45.83 8.46
N ALA A 68 -19.96 -45.97 9.74
CA ALA A 68 -20.91 -45.08 10.40
C ALA A 68 -20.37 -43.63 10.45
N GLN A 69 -21.26 -42.65 10.42
CA GLN A 69 -20.88 -41.25 10.67
C GLN A 69 -20.30 -41.15 12.10
N GLY A 70 -19.15 -40.48 12.23
CA GLY A 70 -18.44 -40.34 13.50
C GLY A 70 -17.56 -41.54 13.89
N LEU A 71 -17.47 -42.59 13.07
CA LEU A 71 -16.58 -43.73 13.34
C LEU A 71 -15.13 -43.26 13.46
N LEU A 72 -14.52 -43.43 14.63
CA LEU A 72 -13.16 -43.01 14.96
C LEU A 72 -12.18 -44.20 14.87
N VAL A 73 -11.08 -44.01 14.13
CA VAL A 73 -10.00 -44.99 14.01
C VAL A 73 -8.64 -44.30 14.09
N PHE A 74 -7.60 -45.07 14.39
CA PHE A 74 -6.21 -44.60 14.33
C PHE A 74 -5.50 -45.27 13.15
N GLN A 75 -5.06 -44.48 12.16
CA GLN A 75 -4.25 -44.97 11.04
C GLN A 75 -2.79 -45.09 11.47
N THR A 76 -2.17 -46.25 11.27
CA THR A 76 -0.80 -46.55 11.73
C THR A 76 0.29 -46.36 10.68
N ASP A 77 -0.06 -46.14 9.42
CA ASP A 77 0.87 -46.03 8.29
C ASP A 77 0.49 -44.89 7.31
N GLY A 78 1.23 -44.80 6.20
CA GLY A 78 1.06 -43.77 5.16
C GLY A 78 1.77 -42.45 5.48
N THR A 79 1.56 -41.45 4.62
CA THR A 79 2.15 -40.11 4.77
C THR A 79 1.49 -39.28 5.87
N GLN A 80 0.29 -39.67 6.31
CA GLN A 80 -0.52 -38.93 7.29
C GLN A 80 -1.12 -39.88 8.33
N PRO A 81 -0.29 -40.55 9.16
CA PRO A 81 -0.77 -41.37 10.27
C PRO A 81 -1.46 -40.50 11.34
N GLY A 82 -2.39 -41.09 12.10
CA GLY A 82 -3.12 -40.38 13.16
C GLY A 82 -4.59 -40.73 13.24
N PHE A 83 -5.37 -39.91 13.94
CA PHE A 83 -6.80 -40.12 14.10
C PHE A 83 -7.58 -39.71 12.84
N TYR A 84 -8.52 -40.55 12.46
CA TYR A 84 -9.48 -40.28 11.39
C TYR A 84 -10.89 -40.56 11.88
N TYR A 85 -11.82 -39.71 11.45
CA TYR A 85 -13.25 -39.96 11.60
C TYR A 85 -13.95 -39.94 10.26
N ASN A 86 -14.98 -40.75 10.10
CA ASN A 86 -15.85 -40.67 8.94
C ASN A 86 -16.87 -39.54 9.15
N ALA A 87 -16.80 -38.47 8.36
CA ALA A 87 -17.77 -37.38 8.42
C ALA A 87 -18.95 -37.56 7.47
N SER A 88 -18.96 -38.63 6.69
CA SER A 88 -20.03 -38.86 5.71
C SER A 88 -21.38 -39.05 6.39
N THR A 89 -22.40 -38.37 5.87
CA THR A 89 -23.82 -38.60 6.18
C THR A 89 -24.44 -39.63 5.23
N THR A 90 -23.64 -40.25 4.36
CA THR A 90 -24.08 -41.20 3.32
C THR A 90 -23.32 -42.52 3.45
N SER A 91 -23.66 -43.51 2.61
CA SER A 91 -23.00 -44.83 2.59
C SER A 91 -21.57 -44.80 2.01
N THR A 92 -21.19 -43.72 1.32
CA THR A 92 -19.82 -43.54 0.83
C THR A 92 -18.94 -42.95 1.93
N ALA A 93 -17.81 -43.57 2.23
CA ALA A 93 -16.89 -43.07 3.25
C ALA A 93 -16.31 -41.68 2.90
N ASN A 94 -16.29 -40.77 3.87
CA ASN A 94 -15.58 -39.50 3.82
C ASN A 94 -14.70 -39.38 5.05
N TRP A 95 -13.45 -39.83 4.92
CA TRP A 95 -12.52 -39.84 6.03
C TRP A 95 -11.80 -38.50 6.17
N LEU A 96 -12.03 -37.80 7.28
CA LEU A 96 -11.24 -36.62 7.65
C LEU A 96 -10.22 -36.98 8.72
N TRP A 97 -8.99 -36.52 8.48
CA TRP A 97 -7.92 -36.56 9.46
C TRP A 97 -8.18 -35.51 10.55
N LEU A 98 -7.92 -35.85 11.81
CA LEU A 98 -7.87 -34.86 12.89
C LEU A 98 -6.42 -34.34 12.98
N PRO A 99 -6.15 -33.12 12.49
CA PRO A 99 -4.80 -32.61 12.45
C PRO A 99 -4.20 -32.40 13.83
N ASP A 100 -2.89 -32.62 13.91
CA ASP A 100 -2.04 -32.01 14.94
C ASP A 100 -2.08 -30.48 14.79
N LYS A 101 -2.50 -29.78 15.86
CA LYS A 101 -2.56 -28.31 15.91
C LYS A 101 -1.18 -27.65 15.74
N ALA A 102 -0.09 -28.33 16.08
CA ALA A 102 1.27 -27.83 15.94
C ALA A 102 1.83 -27.96 14.51
N GLY A 103 1.27 -28.87 13.69
CA GLY A 103 1.77 -29.17 12.35
C GLY A 103 0.92 -28.63 11.19
N ALA A 104 -0.35 -28.28 11.43
CA ALA A 104 -1.24 -27.73 10.40
C ALA A 104 -1.20 -26.19 10.40
N GLY A 105 -0.86 -25.59 9.25
CA GLY A 105 -1.03 -24.15 9.04
C GLY A 105 -2.48 -23.72 9.26
N ASP A 106 -2.69 -22.47 9.67
CA ASP A 106 -4.04 -21.92 9.83
C ASP A 106 -4.78 -21.97 8.48
N ASN A 107 -5.92 -22.66 8.44
CA ASN A 107 -6.75 -22.75 7.26
C ASN A 107 -7.95 -21.80 7.42
N LEU A 108 -7.70 -20.54 7.12
CA LEU A 108 -8.70 -19.47 7.28
C LEU A 108 -9.91 -19.63 6.34
N GLY A 109 -9.80 -20.46 5.29
CA GLY A 109 -10.90 -20.81 4.39
C GLY A 109 -11.70 -19.59 3.87
N ASN A 110 -13.03 -19.72 3.82
CA ASN A 110 -13.98 -18.64 3.57
C ASN A 110 -14.59 -18.09 4.88
N GLY A 111 -13.75 -17.81 5.88
CA GLY A 111 -14.20 -17.29 7.17
C GLY A 111 -14.57 -15.80 7.16
N THR A 112 -15.55 -15.41 7.97
CA THR A 112 -15.81 -14.00 8.33
C THR A 112 -15.28 -13.76 9.74
N ALA A 113 -14.30 -12.86 9.89
CA ALA A 113 -13.76 -12.52 11.20
C ALA A 113 -14.77 -11.64 11.96
N THR A 114 -15.26 -12.13 13.10
CA THR A 114 -16.13 -11.36 14.03
C THR A 114 -15.33 -10.58 15.08
N THR A 115 -14.01 -10.76 15.08
CA THR A 115 -13.04 -10.07 15.94
C THR A 115 -11.81 -9.70 15.11
N ALA A 116 -10.93 -8.85 15.64
CA ALA A 116 -9.71 -8.45 14.94
C ALA A 116 -8.77 -9.65 14.71
N VAL A 117 -8.30 -9.83 13.47
CA VAL A 117 -7.29 -10.83 13.12
C VAL A 117 -5.91 -10.28 13.48
N LYS A 118 -5.20 -10.94 14.40
CA LYS A 118 -3.81 -10.63 14.74
C LYS A 118 -2.87 -11.46 13.88
N LEU A 119 -1.91 -10.83 13.20
CA LEU A 119 -0.96 -11.52 12.34
C LEU A 119 0.24 -12.10 13.10
N ALA A 120 0.41 -11.75 14.38
CA ALA A 120 1.52 -12.19 15.23
C ALA A 120 2.91 -12.01 14.57
N GLY A 121 3.09 -10.90 13.84
CA GLY A 121 4.33 -10.58 13.12
C GLY A 121 4.41 -11.16 11.70
N ASN A 122 3.45 -11.95 11.26
CA ASN A 122 3.38 -12.45 9.88
C ASN A 122 2.81 -11.39 8.90
N THR A 123 2.93 -11.65 7.61
CA THR A 123 2.40 -10.81 6.54
C THR A 123 1.28 -11.50 5.77
N LEU A 124 0.28 -10.76 5.31
CA LEU A 124 -0.60 -11.26 4.25
C LEU A 124 0.19 -11.28 2.94
N SER A 125 0.46 -12.48 2.41
CA SER A 125 1.22 -12.66 1.18
C SER A 125 0.64 -13.83 0.38
N ASN A 126 0.75 -13.75 -0.95
CA ASN A 126 0.35 -14.86 -1.83
C ASN A 126 1.42 -15.97 -1.87
N ASN A 127 2.70 -15.64 -1.63
CA ASN A 127 3.82 -16.58 -1.84
C ASN A 127 4.91 -16.51 -0.76
N GLY A 128 4.59 -16.02 0.44
CA GLY A 128 5.49 -16.07 1.60
C GLY A 128 6.67 -15.07 1.62
N THR A 129 6.96 -14.38 0.52
CA THR A 129 8.02 -13.35 0.45
C THR A 129 7.45 -11.96 0.21
N GLY A 130 7.45 -11.14 1.27
CA GLY A 130 6.93 -9.77 1.22
C GLY A 130 5.40 -9.74 1.08
N GLY A 131 4.77 -8.71 1.63
CA GLY A 131 3.32 -8.62 1.61
C GLY A 131 2.80 -7.39 2.31
N ILE A 132 1.58 -7.50 2.83
CA ILE A 132 0.97 -6.48 3.67
C ILE A 132 1.21 -6.86 5.13
N SER A 133 1.92 -6.01 5.87
CA SER A 133 1.99 -6.10 7.32
C SER A 133 1.20 -4.97 7.96
N ILE A 134 0.62 -5.24 9.13
CA ILE A 134 -0.09 -4.27 9.93
C ILE A 134 0.53 -4.31 11.33
N THR A 135 1.05 -3.18 11.79
CA THR A 135 1.61 -3.07 13.15
C THR A 135 0.48 -2.94 14.19
N ASP A 136 0.80 -3.14 15.47
CA ASP A 136 -0.17 -2.92 16.56
C ASP A 136 -0.67 -1.46 16.63
N ALA A 137 0.08 -0.52 16.05
CA ALA A 137 -0.32 0.88 15.90
C ALA A 137 -1.21 1.12 14.66
N GLY A 138 -1.57 0.08 13.90
CA GLY A 138 -2.40 0.16 12.70
C GLY A 138 -1.66 0.65 11.45
N GLN A 139 -0.33 0.79 11.48
CA GLN A 139 0.43 1.15 10.27
C GLN A 139 0.44 -0.02 9.30
N VAL A 140 -0.01 0.24 8.08
CA VAL A 140 0.04 -0.70 6.96
C VAL A 140 1.35 -0.51 6.20
N THR A 141 2.16 -1.55 6.12
CA THR A 141 3.36 -1.57 5.26
C THR A 141 3.14 -2.53 4.12
N VAL A 142 3.45 -2.10 2.89
CA VAL A 142 3.41 -2.93 1.69
C VAL A 142 4.84 -3.14 1.23
N THR A 143 5.31 -4.39 1.19
CA THR A 143 6.60 -4.73 0.58
C THR A 143 6.48 -4.62 -0.94
N GLY A 144 6.86 -3.47 -1.50
CA GLY A 144 6.84 -3.22 -2.95
C GLY A 144 6.02 -2.00 -3.35
N ASN A 145 5.42 -2.04 -4.53
CA ASN A 145 4.58 -0.97 -5.04
C ASN A 145 3.17 -1.05 -4.44
N SER A 146 2.68 0.06 -3.90
CA SER A 146 1.25 0.24 -3.63
C SER A 146 0.58 0.76 -4.90
N VAL A 147 -0.37 0.01 -5.45
CA VAL A 147 -1.16 0.40 -6.63
C VAL A 147 -2.60 0.64 -6.19
N VAL A 148 -3.09 1.87 -6.39
CA VAL A 148 -4.48 2.24 -6.11
C VAL A 148 -5.22 2.30 -7.45
N THR A 149 -6.13 1.35 -7.70
CA THR A 149 -6.92 1.27 -8.95
C THR A 149 -8.28 1.97 -8.88
N GLY A 150 -8.63 2.52 -7.71
CA GLY A 150 -9.86 3.29 -7.47
C GLY A 150 -9.56 4.62 -6.77
N SER A 151 -10.50 5.12 -5.97
CA SER A 151 -10.29 6.31 -5.15
C SER A 151 -9.59 5.95 -3.84
N GLY A 152 -8.42 6.53 -3.59
CA GLY A 152 -7.76 6.50 -2.29
C GLY A 152 -7.98 7.82 -1.57
N ASN A 153 -8.66 7.81 -0.42
CA ASN A 153 -8.79 8.98 0.45
C ASN A 153 -7.73 8.89 1.56
N VAL A 154 -6.89 9.92 1.67
CA VAL A 154 -5.96 10.07 2.79
C VAL A 154 -6.52 11.16 3.70
N GLY A 155 -6.97 10.78 4.90
CA GLY A 155 -7.56 11.73 5.86
C GLY A 155 -6.55 12.64 6.58
N GLY A 156 -5.25 12.31 6.47
CA GLY A 156 -4.13 13.12 6.97
C GLY A 156 -3.22 13.58 5.84
N SER A 157 -1.92 13.62 6.11
CA SER A 157 -0.87 13.96 5.13
C SER A 157 -0.40 12.72 4.36
N LEU A 158 -0.15 12.86 3.05
CA LEU A 158 0.55 11.87 2.24
C LEU A 158 2.03 12.23 2.14
N ALA A 159 2.92 11.33 2.57
CA ALA A 159 4.36 11.48 2.43
C ALA A 159 4.90 10.49 1.40
N VAL A 160 5.73 10.96 0.47
CA VAL A 160 6.37 10.14 -0.57
C VAL A 160 7.89 10.30 -0.47
N GLY A 161 8.60 9.18 -0.34
CA GLY A 161 10.08 9.17 -0.33
C GLY A 161 10.71 9.51 1.01
N THR A 162 9.94 9.54 2.11
CA THR A 162 10.44 9.75 3.47
C THR A 162 9.77 8.80 4.47
N THR A 163 10.50 8.43 5.52
CA THR A 163 9.97 7.73 6.71
C THR A 163 9.82 8.67 7.91
N ALA A 164 10.30 9.92 7.80
CA ALA A 164 10.06 10.94 8.81
C ALA A 164 8.59 11.37 8.78
N ALA A 165 8.10 11.83 9.92
CA ALA A 165 6.78 12.43 10.00
C ALA A 165 6.71 13.62 9.01
N PRO A 166 5.73 13.65 8.09
CA PRO A 166 5.59 14.76 7.16
C PRO A 166 5.34 16.08 7.88
N VAL A 167 5.71 17.19 7.23
CA VAL A 167 5.51 18.53 7.79
C VAL A 167 4.02 18.76 8.07
N SER A 168 3.68 19.26 9.26
CA SER A 168 2.28 19.37 9.73
C SER A 168 1.39 20.27 8.88
N THR A 169 1.98 21.15 8.07
CA THR A 169 1.27 22.06 7.16
C THR A 169 1.10 21.50 5.75
N ALA A 170 1.69 20.34 5.44
CA ALA A 170 1.67 19.75 4.11
C ALA A 170 0.65 18.61 4.04
N ALA A 171 -0.37 18.76 3.18
CA ALA A 171 -1.25 17.64 2.83
C ALA A 171 -0.54 16.59 1.94
N LEU A 172 0.46 17.02 1.17
CA LEU A 172 1.34 16.16 0.38
C LEU A 172 2.79 16.65 0.53
N GLU A 173 3.68 15.75 0.93
CA GLU A 173 5.12 15.97 0.94
C GLU A 173 5.81 14.93 0.05
N VAL A 174 6.67 15.40 -0.86
CA VAL A 174 7.48 14.53 -1.73
C VAL A 174 8.94 14.86 -1.47
N SER A 175 9.66 13.95 -0.82
CA SER A 175 11.08 14.10 -0.51
C SER A 175 11.91 13.21 -1.44
N SER A 176 12.68 13.84 -2.32
CA SER A 176 13.64 13.14 -3.18
C SER A 176 14.73 14.09 -3.65
N THR A 177 15.97 13.60 -3.73
CA THR A 177 17.11 14.32 -4.31
C THR A 177 17.40 13.92 -5.76
N SER A 178 16.73 12.89 -6.27
CA SER A 178 17.01 12.29 -7.59
C SER A 178 15.76 12.10 -8.46
N LYS A 179 14.56 12.36 -7.91
CA LYS A 179 13.28 12.25 -8.63
C LYS A 179 12.46 13.52 -8.44
N GLY A 180 11.60 13.81 -9.43
CA GLY A 180 10.65 14.92 -9.37
C GLY A 180 9.20 14.43 -9.35
N LEU A 181 8.26 15.37 -9.35
CA LEU A 181 6.85 15.11 -9.56
C LEU A 181 6.54 15.15 -11.05
N LEU A 182 6.00 14.06 -11.60
CA LEU A 182 5.55 14.00 -12.99
C LEU A 182 4.01 14.01 -13.02
N PRO A 183 3.35 15.14 -13.39
CA PRO A 183 1.91 15.16 -13.57
C PRO A 183 1.49 14.35 -14.81
N PRO A 184 0.18 14.04 -14.98
CA PRO A 184 -0.31 13.25 -16.10
C PRO A 184 0.17 13.77 -17.46
N ARG A 185 0.66 12.85 -18.30
CA ARG A 185 1.14 13.14 -19.67
C ARG A 185 0.12 12.70 -20.69
N MET A 186 -0.24 13.57 -21.61
CA MET A 186 -1.28 13.28 -22.60
C MET A 186 -1.14 14.13 -23.86
N THR A 187 -1.77 13.70 -24.96
CA THR A 187 -1.88 14.49 -26.19
C THR A 187 -2.92 15.61 -26.06
N LEU A 188 -2.90 16.58 -26.97
CA LEU A 188 -3.92 17.62 -27.10
C LEU A 188 -5.32 17.00 -27.23
N ALA A 189 -5.44 15.94 -28.04
CA ALA A 189 -6.70 15.22 -28.21
C ALA A 189 -7.19 14.63 -26.89
N GLN A 190 -6.31 13.97 -26.12
CA GLN A 190 -6.64 13.39 -24.82
C GLN A 190 -6.97 14.47 -23.78
N ARG A 191 -6.25 15.61 -23.76
CA ARG A 191 -6.55 16.76 -22.91
C ARG A 191 -7.93 17.33 -23.17
N ASN A 192 -8.34 17.41 -24.44
CA ASN A 192 -9.65 17.93 -24.83
C ASN A 192 -10.82 16.99 -24.43
N VAL A 193 -10.54 15.73 -24.07
CA VAL A 193 -11.55 14.78 -23.55
C VAL A 193 -11.83 15.01 -22.06
N ILE A 194 -11.03 15.82 -21.35
CA ILE A 194 -11.31 16.18 -19.95
C ILE A 194 -12.53 17.09 -19.91
N GLY A 195 -13.69 16.54 -19.55
CA GLY A 195 -14.99 17.23 -19.69
C GLY A 195 -15.27 18.36 -18.68
N SER A 196 -14.66 18.32 -17.49
CA SER A 196 -14.83 19.35 -16.44
C SER A 196 -13.57 19.50 -15.58
N PRO A 197 -12.46 19.98 -16.16
CA PRO A 197 -11.22 20.16 -15.42
C PRO A 197 -11.40 21.23 -14.33
N ALA A 198 -10.83 20.99 -13.15
CA ALA A 198 -10.82 21.97 -12.06
C ALA A 198 -9.74 23.05 -12.30
N VAL A 199 -10.00 24.27 -11.84
CA VAL A 199 -8.97 25.33 -11.83
C VAL A 199 -7.77 24.88 -10.99
N GLY A 200 -6.57 25.04 -11.53
CA GLY A 200 -5.32 24.56 -10.92
C GLY A 200 -4.88 23.17 -11.38
N LEU A 201 -5.68 22.46 -12.19
CA LEU A 201 -5.30 21.15 -12.71
C LEU A 201 -4.04 21.25 -13.58
N LEU A 202 -3.01 20.46 -13.27
CA LEU A 202 -1.73 20.41 -13.98
C LEU A 202 -1.64 19.16 -14.87
N ILE A 203 -1.23 19.34 -16.12
CA ILE A 203 -0.93 18.24 -17.06
C ILE A 203 0.29 18.57 -17.90
N ILE A 204 0.95 17.56 -18.46
CA ILE A 204 1.95 17.73 -19.53
C ILE A 204 1.29 17.36 -20.86
N GLN A 205 1.25 18.32 -21.77
CA GLN A 205 0.89 18.05 -23.16
C GLN A 205 2.13 17.55 -23.91
N THR A 206 2.00 16.47 -24.68
CA THR A 206 3.15 15.84 -25.37
C THR A 206 3.25 16.15 -26.86
N ASP A 207 2.23 16.76 -27.45
CA ASP A 207 2.16 17.13 -28.87
C ASP A 207 1.58 18.55 -29.04
N ASN A 208 1.53 19.05 -30.28
CA ASN A 208 0.82 20.27 -30.68
C ASN A 208 0.97 21.47 -29.71
N THR A 209 2.23 21.90 -29.52
CA THR A 209 2.75 22.76 -28.43
C THR A 209 2.93 22.00 -27.10
N PRO A 210 3.94 21.11 -27.02
CA PRO A 210 4.25 20.39 -25.79
C PRO A 210 4.65 21.31 -24.65
N GLY A 211 4.33 20.92 -23.41
CA GLY A 211 4.70 21.69 -22.23
C GLY A 211 3.86 21.34 -21.00
N LEU A 212 4.19 21.94 -19.86
CA LEU A 212 3.33 21.93 -18.68
C LEU A 212 2.16 22.89 -18.93
N TYR A 213 0.95 22.47 -18.59
CA TYR A 213 -0.25 23.29 -18.68
C TYR A 213 -0.99 23.28 -17.34
N GLN A 214 -1.60 24.42 -17.02
CA GLN A 214 -2.55 24.58 -15.93
C GLN A 214 -3.92 24.92 -16.52
N TYR A 215 -4.98 24.31 -15.98
CA TYR A 215 -6.33 24.77 -16.26
C TYR A 215 -6.65 26.00 -15.40
N THR A 216 -7.03 27.09 -16.06
CA THR A 216 -7.40 28.37 -15.43
C THR A 216 -8.90 28.61 -15.55
N ALA A 217 -9.41 29.70 -14.96
CA ALA A 217 -10.83 30.07 -15.09
C ALA A 217 -11.29 30.29 -16.55
N THR A 218 -10.36 30.54 -17.47
CA THR A 218 -10.64 30.80 -18.89
C THR A 218 -10.17 29.66 -19.81
N GLY A 219 -9.67 28.55 -19.26
CA GLY A 219 -9.19 27.40 -20.04
C GLY A 219 -7.73 27.02 -19.78
N TRP A 220 -7.20 26.13 -20.62
CA TRP A 220 -5.82 25.64 -20.53
C TRP A 220 -4.80 26.72 -20.93
N SER A 221 -3.84 26.97 -20.05
CA SER A 221 -2.69 27.86 -20.31
C SER A 221 -1.40 27.10 -20.07
N THR A 222 -0.36 27.41 -20.86
CA THR A 222 0.99 26.89 -20.59
C THR A 222 1.51 27.47 -19.27
N VAL A 223 2.23 26.64 -18.53
CA VAL A 223 3.01 27.01 -17.35
C VAL A 223 4.47 26.91 -17.77
N GLY A 224 5.18 28.03 -17.72
CA GLY A 224 6.60 28.05 -18.10
C GLY A 224 6.90 27.90 -19.60
N ALA A 225 5.89 27.87 -20.46
CA ALA A 225 6.05 27.85 -21.93
C ALA A 225 5.22 28.96 -22.59
N GLY A 226 5.52 30.19 -22.18
CA GLY A 226 5.57 31.30 -23.12
C GLY A 226 7.01 31.77 -23.12
N ASN A 227 7.49 32.31 -24.24
CA ASN A 227 8.56 33.31 -24.24
C ASN A 227 8.14 34.49 -23.36
N TYR A 228 8.10 34.28 -22.05
CA TYR A 228 8.20 35.36 -21.11
C TYR A 228 9.62 35.88 -21.31
N THR A 229 9.75 36.87 -22.18
CA THR A 229 10.39 38.12 -21.74
C THR A 229 9.54 38.66 -20.58
N ALA A 230 9.40 37.89 -19.49
CA ALA A 230 8.97 38.44 -18.23
C ALA A 230 10.02 39.49 -17.97
N GLU A 231 9.57 40.73 -17.82
CA GLU A 231 10.47 41.77 -17.41
C GLU A 231 11.08 41.34 -16.08
N SER A 232 12.33 40.86 -16.13
CA SER A 232 13.09 40.50 -14.95
C SER A 232 13.67 41.80 -14.43
N ASN A 233 13.40 42.11 -13.17
CA ASN A 233 13.75 43.39 -12.58
C ASN A 233 14.79 43.18 -11.47
N SER A 234 15.91 43.90 -11.55
CA SER A 234 16.85 44.05 -10.44
C SER A 234 16.70 45.44 -9.85
N VAL A 235 16.50 45.55 -8.53
CA VAL A 235 16.41 46.83 -7.83
C VAL A 235 17.56 46.92 -6.84
N SER A 236 18.37 47.97 -6.95
CA SER A 236 19.48 48.22 -6.04
C SER A 236 19.67 49.72 -5.86
N THR A 237 20.32 50.15 -4.79
CA THR A 237 20.76 51.56 -4.69
C THR A 237 21.76 51.87 -5.82
N ALA A 238 21.77 53.12 -6.31
CA ALA A 238 22.77 53.57 -7.26
C ALA A 238 24.18 53.37 -6.68
N PRO A 239 25.16 52.87 -7.45
CA PRO A 239 26.49 52.64 -6.94
C PRO A 239 27.18 53.97 -6.65
N THR A 240 27.89 54.09 -5.53
CA THR A 240 28.66 55.30 -5.18
C THR A 240 30.06 55.33 -5.78
N ALA A 241 30.52 54.20 -6.33
CA ALA A 241 31.78 54.04 -7.04
C ALA A 241 31.54 53.37 -8.41
N ALA A 242 32.51 53.45 -9.31
CA ALA A 242 32.38 52.84 -10.64
C ALA A 242 32.25 51.30 -10.53
N VAL A 243 31.30 50.72 -11.25
CA VAL A 243 31.01 49.28 -11.25
C VAL A 243 30.79 48.78 -12.67
N THR A 244 31.18 47.53 -12.94
CA THR A 244 30.83 46.83 -14.18
C THR A 244 29.73 45.82 -13.89
N VAL A 245 28.64 45.88 -14.65
CA VAL A 245 27.49 44.98 -14.51
C VAL A 245 27.35 44.12 -15.76
N ALA A 246 27.13 42.81 -15.60
CA ALA A 246 26.73 41.90 -16.68
C ALA A 246 25.23 41.62 -16.52
N PRO A 247 24.35 42.33 -17.26
CA PRO A 247 22.92 42.28 -17.00
C PRO A 247 22.35 40.90 -17.34
N ALA A 248 21.85 40.17 -16.34
CA ALA A 248 21.10 38.92 -16.51
C ALA A 248 19.57 39.13 -16.48
N VAL A 249 19.15 40.40 -16.42
CA VAL A 249 17.78 40.86 -16.28
C VAL A 249 17.42 41.77 -17.46
N THR A 250 16.14 42.05 -17.66
CA THR A 250 15.69 42.97 -18.71
C THR A 250 15.51 44.38 -18.20
N ASN A 251 15.37 44.58 -16.88
CA ASN A 251 15.26 45.89 -16.22
C ASN A 251 16.22 46.00 -15.02
N ILE A 252 16.95 47.10 -14.91
CA ILE A 252 17.70 47.49 -13.72
C ILE A 252 17.13 48.82 -13.22
N VAL A 253 16.72 48.87 -11.96
CA VAL A 253 16.22 50.08 -11.30
C VAL A 253 17.20 50.49 -10.22
N TYR A 254 17.82 51.65 -10.38
CA TYR A 254 18.68 52.23 -9.37
C TYR A 254 17.89 53.17 -8.47
N THR A 255 17.84 52.89 -7.16
CA THR A 255 17.20 53.74 -6.14
C THR A 255 18.19 54.71 -5.52
N ASN A 256 17.67 55.74 -4.85
CA ASN A 256 18.47 56.79 -4.21
C ASN A 256 19.49 56.22 -3.22
N ASN A 257 20.78 56.51 -3.41
CA ASN A 257 21.86 56.14 -2.48
C ASN A 257 22.19 57.26 -1.48
N GLY A 258 21.61 58.46 -1.64
CA GLY A 258 21.82 59.61 -0.76
C GLY A 258 23.14 60.37 -0.99
N GLY A 259 23.82 60.15 -2.11
CA GLY A 259 25.08 60.80 -2.46
C GLY A 259 25.39 60.77 -3.95
N GLY A 260 26.66 61.00 -4.30
CA GLY A 260 27.07 61.01 -5.71
C GLY A 260 27.10 59.61 -6.34
N ASN A 261 26.62 59.51 -7.58
CA ASN A 261 26.63 58.26 -8.34
C ASN A 261 27.98 58.00 -9.03
N GLY A 262 28.47 56.78 -8.87
CA GLY A 262 29.52 56.20 -9.68
C GLY A 262 29.00 55.76 -11.06
N ALA A 263 29.93 55.50 -11.98
CA ALA A 263 29.58 55.06 -13.33
C ALA A 263 29.20 53.56 -13.37
N VAL A 264 28.18 53.22 -14.13
CA VAL A 264 27.76 51.85 -14.42
C VAL A 264 28.26 51.47 -15.81
N THR A 265 29.24 50.59 -15.88
CA THR A 265 29.74 50.04 -17.15
C THR A 265 29.00 48.77 -17.50
N LEU A 266 28.39 48.72 -18.67
CA LEU A 266 27.71 47.53 -19.17
C LEU A 266 28.76 46.54 -19.73
N GLY A 267 28.93 45.43 -19.03
CA GLY A 267 29.76 44.30 -19.43
C GLY A 267 29.10 43.42 -20.48
N ALA A 268 29.47 42.14 -20.54
CA ALA A 268 28.93 41.20 -21.53
C ALA A 268 27.41 41.01 -21.40
N GLY A 269 26.75 40.82 -22.55
CA GLY A 269 25.34 40.46 -22.67
C GLY A 269 25.15 39.30 -23.65
N THR A 270 23.90 38.94 -23.91
CA THR A 270 23.53 37.92 -24.92
C THR A 270 23.04 38.60 -26.20
N GLU A 271 23.42 38.10 -27.38
CA GLU A 271 22.97 38.69 -28.65
C GLU A 271 21.44 38.78 -28.73
N GLY A 272 20.92 39.97 -29.04
CA GLY A 272 19.48 40.25 -29.10
C GLY A 272 18.83 40.60 -27.75
N GLN A 273 19.59 40.60 -26.65
CA GLN A 273 19.08 40.98 -25.33
C GLN A 273 18.73 42.47 -25.28
N ARG A 274 17.56 42.80 -24.75
CA ARG A 274 17.15 44.18 -24.41
C ARG A 274 17.28 44.44 -22.92
N LEU A 275 17.66 45.66 -22.57
CA LEU A 275 17.82 46.14 -21.21
C LEU A 275 17.23 47.54 -21.06
N VAL A 276 16.42 47.76 -20.02
CA VAL A 276 16.01 49.08 -19.55
C VAL A 276 16.75 49.39 -18.26
N ILE A 277 17.42 50.55 -18.20
CA ILE A 277 17.99 51.06 -16.94
C ILE A 277 17.17 52.26 -16.51
N VAL A 278 16.58 52.19 -15.33
CA VAL A 278 15.76 53.24 -14.72
C VAL A 278 16.56 53.90 -13.61
N ASN A 279 16.69 55.22 -13.67
CA ASN A 279 17.32 56.01 -12.63
C ASN A 279 16.26 56.65 -11.72
N ASN A 280 16.04 56.06 -10.54
CA ASN A 280 15.20 56.62 -9.47
C ASN A 280 16.02 57.29 -8.37
N ASP A 281 17.33 57.41 -8.55
CA ASP A 281 18.21 58.22 -7.73
C ASP A 281 18.02 59.72 -8.03
N ASN A 282 18.41 60.59 -7.11
CA ASN A 282 18.20 62.04 -7.24
C ASN A 282 19.26 62.69 -8.14
N GLU A 283 20.43 62.06 -8.27
CA GLU A 283 21.53 62.45 -9.12
C GLU A 283 21.41 61.76 -10.49
N PHE A 284 22.15 62.26 -11.49
CA PHE A 284 22.24 61.56 -12.77
C PHE A 284 23.03 60.25 -12.61
N LEU A 285 22.70 59.25 -13.41
CA LEU A 285 23.44 57.99 -13.46
C LEU A 285 24.27 57.95 -14.74
N THR A 286 25.59 57.88 -14.59
CA THR A 286 26.51 57.70 -15.73
C THR A 286 26.49 56.24 -16.15
N VAL A 287 26.17 55.95 -17.42
CA VAL A 287 26.21 54.61 -17.99
C VAL A 287 27.23 54.57 -19.13
N VAL A 288 28.19 53.65 -19.02
CA VAL A 288 29.20 53.38 -20.05
C VAL A 288 28.77 52.14 -20.83
N SER A 289 28.60 52.28 -22.14
CA SER A 289 28.15 51.22 -23.04
C SER A 289 29.02 51.16 -24.29
N GLY A 290 28.76 50.22 -25.20
CA GLY A 290 29.38 50.17 -26.52
C GLY A 290 29.04 51.36 -27.41
N SER A 291 27.96 52.09 -27.11
CA SER A 291 27.63 53.38 -27.75
C SER A 291 28.41 54.57 -27.16
N GLY A 292 29.26 54.35 -26.16
CA GLY A 292 29.96 55.38 -25.41
C GLY A 292 29.35 55.64 -24.02
N THR A 293 29.76 56.76 -23.42
CA THR A 293 29.32 57.17 -22.09
C THR A 293 28.15 58.16 -22.19
N GLY A 294 27.08 57.92 -21.46
CA GLY A 294 25.93 58.82 -21.42
C GLY A 294 25.24 58.82 -20.06
N ASN A 295 24.53 59.91 -19.76
CA ASN A 295 23.82 60.06 -18.50
C ASN A 295 22.35 59.71 -18.66
N ILE A 296 21.81 59.04 -17.64
CA ILE A 296 20.38 58.88 -17.40
C ILE A 296 20.00 59.88 -16.30
N LEU A 297 19.18 60.88 -16.64
CA LEU A 297 18.74 61.88 -15.69
C LEU A 297 17.88 61.26 -14.58
N SER A 298 17.79 61.93 -13.44
CA SER A 298 16.91 61.51 -12.35
C SER A 298 15.47 61.38 -12.84
N ARG A 299 14.81 60.27 -12.49
CA ARG A 299 13.44 59.88 -12.90
C ARG A 299 13.28 59.52 -14.38
N TYR A 300 14.37 59.30 -15.10
CA TYR A 300 14.34 58.83 -16.48
C TYR A 300 14.86 57.40 -16.61
N ALA A 301 14.62 56.81 -17.79
CA ALA A 301 15.15 55.52 -18.16
C ALA A 301 15.83 55.59 -19.53
N ALA A 302 16.74 54.66 -19.78
CA ALA A 302 17.33 54.44 -21.09
C ALA A 302 17.22 52.97 -21.48
N ARG A 303 16.98 52.73 -22.77
CA ARG A 303 16.92 51.39 -23.36
C ARG A 303 18.22 51.07 -24.07
N TYR A 304 18.62 49.82 -23.98
CA TYR A 304 19.82 49.28 -24.62
C TYR A 304 19.51 47.94 -25.26
N ILE A 305 20.23 47.64 -26.34
CA ILE A 305 20.21 46.33 -27.00
C ILE A 305 21.63 45.81 -27.15
N TYR A 306 21.87 44.55 -26.77
CA TYR A 306 23.15 43.90 -26.98
C TYR A 306 23.19 43.31 -28.39
N THR A 307 24.04 43.89 -29.23
CA THR A 307 24.21 43.48 -30.63
C THR A 307 25.67 43.52 -31.01
N ASN A 308 26.11 42.60 -31.88
CA ASN A 308 27.48 42.57 -32.39
C ASN A 308 28.54 42.75 -31.26
N GLY A 309 28.35 42.01 -30.16
CA GLY A 309 29.28 41.98 -29.03
C GLY A 309 29.30 43.21 -28.10
N ALA A 310 28.35 44.15 -28.20
CA ALA A 310 28.30 45.30 -27.30
C ALA A 310 26.88 45.83 -27.04
N TRP A 311 26.67 46.44 -25.87
CA TRP A 311 25.46 47.18 -25.55
C TRP A 311 25.39 48.49 -26.32
N ARG A 312 24.33 48.68 -27.10
CA ARG A 312 24.06 49.94 -27.80
C ARG A 312 22.80 50.59 -27.24
N ARG A 313 22.85 51.91 -27.04
CA ARG A 313 21.69 52.68 -26.59
C ARG A 313 20.68 52.75 -27.73
N GLU A 314 19.42 52.39 -27.46
CA GLU A 314 18.32 52.57 -28.40
C GLU A 314 17.90 54.06 -28.37
N SER A 315 17.76 54.67 -29.56
CA SER A 315 17.28 56.06 -29.73
C SER A 315 15.80 56.19 -29.42
#